data_AF-A0A286DKA4-F1
#
_entry.id   AF-A0A286DKA4-F1
#
_cell.length_a   1.000
_cell.length_b   1.000
_cell.length_c   1.000
_cell.angle_alpha   90.00
_cell.angle_beta   90.00
_cell.angle_gamma   90.00
#
_symmetry.space_group_name_H-M   'P 1'
#
loop_
_entity.id
_entity.type
_entity.pdbx_description
1 polymer ?
#
loop_
_entity_poly.entity_id
_entity_poly.type
_entity_poly.pdbx_seq_one_letter_code
_entity_poly.pdbx_strand_id
1 'polypeptide(L)'
;MFWKRTLRRAAAFALPVGLLLTPVTLTAAPVASAAVACPTVEDPLYAANNRDVDVDRISPDPDYREDCRQLYRADGRSPEVIFEEGFEPRDVVGGQYDLEQYVLVNQPSPFVSTSYDHDLYKGWRSAGYNYYIDAPGGIDVNATIGDQHRWADQVEVAFPGGIATEFVVGACPIDADSRTEIMDECVDNPHYTPWRG
;
A
#
# COMPACT_ATOMS: atom_id res chain seq x y z
N MET A 1 -31.67 78.05 -28.85
CA MET A 1 -30.99 79.36 -28.68
C MET A 1 -29.68 79.11 -27.93
N PHE A 2 -28.57 79.62 -28.46
CA PHE A 2 -27.26 79.80 -27.82
C PHE A 2 -26.38 78.58 -27.45
N TRP A 3 -25.65 78.16 -28.48
CA TRP A 3 -24.21 77.85 -28.53
C TRP A 3 -23.37 78.42 -27.35
N LYS A 4 -22.57 77.57 -26.67
CA LYS A 4 -21.24 77.95 -26.17
C LYS A 4 -20.20 76.84 -26.41
N ARG A 5 -19.22 77.20 -27.24
CA ARG A 5 -17.93 76.55 -27.50
C ARG A 5 -17.00 76.84 -26.34
N THR A 6 -16.20 75.86 -25.91
CA THR A 6 -14.85 76.00 -25.30
C THR A 6 -14.45 74.66 -24.69
N LEU A 7 -13.22 74.18 -24.65
CA LEU A 7 -11.95 74.47 -25.33
C LEU A 7 -11.10 73.21 -25.04
N ARG A 8 -10.29 72.74 -25.99
CA ARG A 8 -9.42 71.56 -25.82
C ARG A 8 -8.37 71.81 -24.73
N ARG A 9 -8.15 70.82 -23.86
CA ARG A 9 -6.89 70.65 -23.12
C ARG A 9 -6.40 69.22 -23.33
N ALA A 10 -5.25 69.12 -23.99
CA ALA A 10 -4.50 67.89 -24.15
C ALA A 10 -3.86 67.53 -22.80
N ALA A 11 -4.05 66.30 -22.34
CA ALA A 11 -3.29 65.72 -21.25
C ALA A 11 -2.27 64.75 -21.86
N ALA A 12 -0.98 65.08 -21.74
CA ALA A 12 0.11 64.22 -22.13
C ALA A 12 0.20 63.04 -21.14
N PHE A 13 0.03 61.81 -21.65
CA PHE A 13 0.33 60.60 -20.91
C PHE A 13 1.83 60.32 -20.99
N ALA A 14 2.54 60.53 -19.89
CA ALA A 14 3.90 60.02 -19.71
C ALA A 14 3.81 58.58 -19.17
N LEU A 15 4.19 57.59 -19.98
CA LEU A 15 4.41 56.21 -19.52
C LEU A 15 5.80 56.10 -18.89
N PRO A 16 5.95 55.57 -17.67
CA PRO A 16 7.25 55.16 -17.17
C PRO A 16 7.59 53.78 -17.73
N VAL A 17 8.63 53.71 -18.56
CA VAL A 17 9.26 52.44 -18.93
C VAL A 17 10.17 52.04 -17.78
N GLY A 18 9.62 51.29 -16.82
CA GLY A 18 10.38 50.61 -15.77
C GLY A 18 10.64 49.17 -16.18
N LEU A 19 11.78 48.90 -16.80
CA LEU A 19 12.21 47.53 -17.12
C LEU A 19 12.74 46.88 -15.82
N LEU A 20 11.86 46.18 -15.09
CA LEU A 20 12.25 45.36 -13.95
C LEU A 20 12.91 44.07 -14.45
N LEU A 21 14.24 44.03 -14.43
CA LEU A 21 15.01 42.79 -14.56
C LEU A 21 14.91 42.01 -13.25
N THR A 22 13.92 41.13 -13.14
CA THR A 22 13.86 40.14 -12.06
C THR A 22 14.82 39.00 -12.39
N PRO A 23 15.80 38.67 -11.52
CA PRO A 23 16.62 37.49 -11.71
C PRO A 23 15.74 36.24 -11.57
N VAL A 24 15.60 35.49 -12.66
CA VAL A 24 14.97 34.17 -12.63
C VAL A 24 15.97 33.22 -11.99
N THR A 25 15.80 32.95 -10.70
CA THR A 25 16.45 31.81 -10.05
C THR A 25 15.78 30.55 -10.58
N LEU A 26 16.48 29.82 -11.46
CA LEU A 26 16.12 28.46 -11.84
C LEU A 26 16.29 27.58 -10.60
N THR A 27 15.21 27.33 -9.87
CA THR A 27 15.14 26.23 -8.90
C THR A 27 15.31 24.93 -9.67
N ALA A 28 16.41 24.22 -9.41
CA ALA A 28 16.61 22.88 -9.94
C ALA A 28 15.41 22.01 -9.53
N ALA A 29 14.76 21.39 -10.52
CA ALA A 29 13.71 20.41 -10.25
C ALA A 29 14.31 19.28 -9.40
N PRO A 30 13.57 18.72 -8.43
CA PRO A 30 14.03 17.57 -7.68
C PRO A 30 14.37 16.46 -8.68
N VAL A 31 15.63 16.00 -8.63
CA VAL A 31 16.06 14.84 -9.41
C VAL A 31 15.27 13.66 -8.86
N ALA A 32 14.36 13.11 -9.67
CA ALA A 32 13.67 11.87 -9.31
C ALA A 32 14.75 10.82 -9.01
N SER A 33 14.82 10.36 -7.76
CA SER A 33 15.66 9.22 -7.41
C SER A 33 15.23 8.06 -8.29
N ALA A 34 16.17 7.42 -8.99
CA ALA A 34 15.89 6.18 -9.69
C ALA A 34 15.22 5.22 -8.69
N ALA A 35 14.10 4.61 -9.09
CA ALA A 35 13.46 3.58 -8.29
C ALA A 35 14.52 2.49 -8.03
N VAL A 36 14.84 2.27 -6.76
CA VAL A 36 15.71 1.16 -6.36
C VAL A 36 15.01 -0.11 -6.82
N ALA A 37 15.66 -0.88 -7.70
CA ALA A 37 15.14 -2.16 -8.13
C ALA A 37 14.99 -3.07 -6.90
N CYS A 38 13.85 -3.75 -6.78
CA CYS A 38 13.59 -4.65 -5.67
C CYS A 38 14.59 -5.82 -5.70
N PRO A 39 15.19 -6.20 -4.57
CA PRO A 39 16.04 -7.39 -4.51
C PRO A 39 15.24 -8.63 -4.92
N THR A 40 15.82 -9.47 -5.77
CA THR A 40 15.26 -10.78 -6.09
C THR A 40 15.43 -11.71 -4.89
N VAL A 41 14.33 -12.31 -4.44
CA VAL A 41 14.32 -13.29 -3.35
C VAL A 41 13.86 -14.63 -3.93
N GLU A 42 14.77 -15.62 -3.95
CA GLU A 42 14.51 -16.92 -4.56
C GLU A 42 13.63 -17.84 -3.69
N ASP A 43 13.67 -17.68 -2.37
CA ASP A 43 12.88 -18.47 -1.43
C ASP A 43 11.44 -17.94 -1.36
N PRO A 44 10.42 -18.67 -1.86
CA PRO A 44 9.03 -18.23 -1.80
C PRO A 44 8.50 -18.13 -0.36
N LEU A 45 9.18 -18.75 0.62
CA LEU A 45 8.85 -18.71 2.03
C LEU A 45 9.76 -17.77 2.84
N TYR A 46 10.51 -16.88 2.18
CA TYR A 46 11.40 -15.95 2.89
C TYR A 46 10.66 -15.12 3.94
N ALA A 47 9.45 -14.67 3.62
CA ALA A 47 8.60 -13.90 4.52
C ALA A 47 7.79 -14.75 5.51
N ALA A 48 7.78 -16.07 5.37
CA ALA A 48 6.85 -16.94 6.08
C ALA A 48 7.07 -16.93 7.59
N ASN A 49 5.98 -16.77 8.34
CA ASN A 49 5.97 -16.96 9.79
C ASN A 49 6.08 -18.45 10.15
N ASN A 50 5.26 -19.26 9.47
CA ASN A 50 5.25 -20.71 9.59
C ASN A 50 5.83 -21.34 8.31
N ARG A 51 7.06 -21.83 8.41
CA ARG A 51 7.81 -22.45 7.30
C ARG A 51 7.47 -23.93 7.07
N ASP A 52 6.55 -24.51 7.83
CA ASP A 52 6.08 -25.89 7.62
C ASP A 52 5.05 -25.99 6.47
N VAL A 53 4.69 -24.87 5.84
CA VAL A 53 3.85 -24.84 4.64
C VAL A 53 4.51 -25.58 3.48
N ASP A 54 3.72 -26.39 2.77
CA ASP A 54 4.19 -27.18 1.63
C ASP A 54 3.79 -26.48 0.32
N VAL A 55 4.72 -25.72 -0.24
CA VAL A 55 4.46 -24.88 -1.43
C VAL A 55 4.06 -25.68 -2.66
N ASP A 56 4.44 -26.97 -2.75
CA ASP A 56 4.12 -27.83 -3.89
C ASP A 56 2.63 -28.23 -3.93
N ARG A 57 1.90 -28.00 -2.84
CA ARG A 57 0.44 -28.23 -2.78
C ARG A 57 -0.40 -27.07 -3.28
N ILE A 58 0.20 -25.89 -3.44
CA ILE A 58 -0.51 -24.67 -3.84
C ILE A 58 -1.03 -24.85 -5.28
N SER A 59 -2.32 -24.54 -5.50
CA SER A 59 -2.94 -24.59 -6.82
C SER A 59 -3.76 -23.33 -7.12
N PRO A 60 -3.83 -22.87 -8.39
CA PRO A 60 -3.01 -23.32 -9.53
C PRO A 60 -1.53 -22.92 -9.36
N ASP A 61 -0.70 -23.15 -10.38
CA ASP A 61 0.71 -22.73 -10.37
C ASP A 61 0.80 -21.24 -9.99
N PRO A 62 1.45 -20.89 -8.87
CA PRO A 62 1.41 -19.53 -8.34
C PRO A 62 2.28 -18.56 -9.14
N ASP A 63 1.76 -17.36 -9.40
CA ASP A 63 2.54 -16.22 -9.88
C ASP A 63 3.01 -15.40 -8.67
N TYR A 64 4.31 -15.46 -8.38
CA TYR A 64 4.90 -14.78 -7.24
C TYR A 64 5.19 -13.31 -7.57
N ARG A 65 4.76 -12.42 -6.68
CA ARG A 65 5.04 -10.99 -6.75
C ARG A 65 6.55 -10.73 -6.74
N GLU A 66 7.02 -10.01 -7.75
CA GLU A 66 8.44 -9.59 -7.88
C GLU A 66 8.69 -8.16 -7.40
N ASP A 67 7.64 -7.36 -7.22
CA ASP A 67 7.78 -6.01 -6.69
C ASP A 67 7.98 -6.02 -5.17
N CYS A 68 8.37 -4.86 -4.66
CA CYS A 68 8.58 -4.61 -3.25
C CYS A 68 7.75 -3.42 -2.77
N ARG A 69 6.57 -3.22 -3.36
CA ARG A 69 5.62 -2.19 -2.89
C ARG A 69 5.14 -2.54 -1.50
N GLN A 70 4.86 -1.52 -0.69
CA GLN A 70 4.21 -1.74 0.59
C GLN A 70 2.83 -2.38 0.39
N LEU A 71 2.51 -3.34 1.25
CA LEU A 71 1.23 -4.04 1.29
C LEU A 71 0.48 -3.69 2.56
N TYR A 72 -0.81 -4.00 2.56
CA TYR A 72 -1.72 -3.63 3.63
C TYR A 72 -2.56 -4.82 4.07
N ARG A 73 -2.88 -4.87 5.37
CA ARG A 73 -3.75 -5.90 5.91
C ARG A 73 -4.68 -5.32 6.97
N ALA A 74 -5.97 -5.44 6.73
CA ALA A 74 -6.99 -5.15 7.73
C ALA A 74 -7.14 -6.34 8.70
N ASP A 75 -6.94 -6.14 10.00
CA ASP A 75 -7.06 -7.19 11.02
C ASP A 75 -7.74 -6.65 12.29
N GLY A 76 -8.34 -7.56 13.06
CA GLY A 76 -9.00 -7.23 14.34
C GLY A 76 -8.10 -7.47 15.55
N ARG A 77 -7.01 -8.24 15.39
CA ARG A 77 -6.01 -8.46 16.44
C ARG A 77 -5.22 -7.16 16.70
N SER A 78 -4.72 -7.00 17.92
CA SER A 78 -3.99 -5.79 18.31
C SER A 78 -2.52 -5.83 17.86
N PRO A 79 -1.87 -4.66 17.73
CA PRO A 79 -0.44 -4.58 17.45
C PRO A 79 0.42 -5.34 18.46
N GLU A 80 0.06 -5.35 19.74
CA GLU A 80 0.77 -6.11 20.77
C GLU A 80 0.90 -7.61 20.43
N VAL A 81 -0.16 -8.21 19.89
CA VAL A 81 -0.15 -9.62 19.46
C VAL A 81 0.63 -9.78 18.16
N ILE A 82 0.31 -8.97 17.16
CA ILE A 82 0.90 -9.13 15.81
C ILE A 82 2.40 -8.80 15.78
N PHE A 83 2.87 -7.86 16.60
CA PHE A 83 4.28 -7.49 16.63
C PHE A 83 5.13 -8.55 17.35
N GLU A 84 4.56 -9.30 18.28
CA GLU A 84 5.27 -10.44 18.89
C GLU A 84 5.22 -11.68 18.00
N GLU A 85 4.03 -12.00 17.48
CA GLU A 85 3.77 -13.29 16.83
C GLU A 85 3.97 -13.25 15.30
N GLY A 86 3.87 -12.08 14.67
CA GLY A 86 3.65 -11.95 13.23
C GLY A 86 2.23 -12.34 12.82
N PHE A 87 2.01 -12.51 11.52
CA PHE A 87 0.76 -13.06 10.99
C PHE A 87 0.90 -14.55 10.72
N GLU A 88 0.40 -15.38 11.63
CA GLU A 88 0.32 -16.82 11.43
C GLU A 88 -0.88 -17.19 10.52
N PRO A 89 -0.70 -18.11 9.56
CA PRO A 89 -1.81 -18.67 8.80
C PRO A 89 -2.68 -19.57 9.68
N ARG A 90 -3.92 -19.84 9.26
CA ARG A 90 -4.86 -20.62 10.09
C ARG A 90 -4.55 -22.11 10.13
N ASP A 91 -4.08 -22.67 9.02
CA ASP A 91 -3.80 -24.11 8.93
C ASP A 91 -2.85 -24.42 7.77
N VAL A 92 -1.57 -24.68 8.07
CA VAL A 92 -0.56 -25.09 7.07
C VAL A 92 -0.63 -26.59 6.75
N VAL A 93 -1.32 -27.41 7.53
CA VAL A 93 -1.33 -28.87 7.34
C VAL A 93 -2.59 -29.30 6.59
N GLY A 94 -3.76 -29.04 7.16
CA GLY A 94 -5.07 -29.44 6.65
C GLY A 94 -5.84 -28.34 5.91
N GLY A 95 -5.26 -27.15 5.78
CA GLY A 95 -5.92 -25.99 5.19
C GLY A 95 -6.14 -26.09 3.68
N GLN A 96 -6.86 -25.10 3.16
CA GLN A 96 -7.12 -24.97 1.73
C GLN A 96 -5.93 -24.41 0.97
N TYR A 97 -5.28 -25.24 0.17
CA TYR A 97 -4.14 -24.85 -0.67
C TYR A 97 -4.55 -24.35 -2.06
N ASP A 98 -5.79 -24.59 -2.49
CA ASP A 98 -6.32 -24.00 -3.71
C ASP A 98 -6.64 -22.52 -3.49
N LEU A 99 -5.90 -21.66 -4.18
CA LEU A 99 -5.94 -20.21 -4.03
C LEU A 99 -7.31 -19.65 -4.43
N GLU A 100 -7.91 -20.15 -5.52
CA GLU A 100 -9.22 -19.70 -5.96
C GLU A 100 -10.30 -20.05 -4.92
N GLN A 101 -10.32 -21.28 -4.41
CA GLN A 101 -11.24 -21.70 -3.36
C GLN A 101 -11.03 -20.89 -2.07
N TYR A 102 -9.78 -20.59 -1.71
CA TYR A 102 -9.47 -19.74 -0.57
C TYR A 102 -10.08 -18.34 -0.72
N VAL A 103 -9.82 -17.67 -1.85
CA VAL A 103 -10.29 -16.31 -2.14
C VAL A 103 -11.82 -16.24 -2.17
N LEU A 104 -12.49 -17.25 -2.73
CA LEU A 104 -13.94 -17.24 -2.87
C LEU A 104 -14.71 -17.56 -1.57
N VAL A 105 -14.17 -18.43 -0.71
CA VAL A 105 -14.92 -19.03 0.42
C VAL A 105 -14.39 -18.59 1.79
N ASN A 106 -13.15 -18.11 1.88
CA ASN A 106 -12.50 -17.68 3.14
C ASN A 106 -12.55 -18.76 4.23
N GLN A 107 -11.95 -19.91 3.94
CA GLN A 107 -11.80 -21.05 4.86
C GLN A 107 -10.38 -21.12 5.45
N PRO A 108 -10.13 -21.91 6.53
CA PRO A 108 -8.77 -22.11 7.04
C PRO A 108 -7.81 -22.54 5.92
N SER A 109 -6.65 -21.91 5.85
CA SER A 109 -5.70 -22.02 4.75
C SER A 109 -4.26 -21.78 5.24
N PRO A 110 -3.25 -22.13 4.42
CA PRO A 110 -1.86 -21.78 4.69
C PRO A 110 -1.55 -20.31 4.37
N PHE A 111 -2.54 -19.53 3.92
CA PHE A 111 -2.34 -18.17 3.41
C PHE A 111 -2.72 -17.10 4.43
N VAL A 112 -1.95 -16.02 4.42
CA VAL A 112 -2.35 -14.73 4.99
C VAL A 112 -2.55 -13.74 3.85
N SER A 113 -3.80 -13.27 3.67
CA SER A 113 -4.11 -12.22 2.70
C SER A 113 -3.53 -10.87 3.11
N THR A 114 -3.04 -10.16 2.11
CA THR A 114 -2.70 -8.74 2.13
C THR A 114 -3.21 -8.10 0.84
N SER A 115 -3.10 -6.78 0.71
CA SER A 115 -3.56 -6.06 -0.48
C SER A 115 -2.55 -4.99 -0.89
N TYR A 116 -2.49 -4.70 -2.19
CA TYR A 116 -1.82 -3.51 -2.69
C TYR A 116 -2.60 -2.21 -2.39
N ASP A 117 -3.91 -2.31 -2.13
CA ASP A 117 -4.76 -1.15 -1.85
C ASP A 117 -4.71 -0.77 -0.37
N HIS A 118 -4.07 0.37 -0.11
CA HIS A 118 -4.04 1.01 1.20
C HIS A 118 -5.43 1.15 1.81
N ASP A 119 -6.43 1.51 1.00
CA ASP A 119 -7.76 1.87 1.45
C ASP A 119 -8.70 0.66 1.59
N LEU A 120 -8.23 -0.56 1.32
CA LEU A 120 -9.06 -1.75 1.38
C LEU A 120 -9.69 -1.94 2.76
N TYR A 121 -9.00 -1.52 3.84
CA TYR A 121 -9.52 -1.57 5.21
C TYR A 121 -10.89 -0.90 5.37
N LYS A 122 -11.25 0.08 4.53
CA LYS A 122 -12.54 0.79 4.58
C LYS A 122 -13.71 -0.17 4.38
N GLY A 123 -13.53 -1.23 3.58
CA GLY A 123 -14.53 -2.27 3.33
C GLY A 123 -14.68 -3.31 4.45
N TRP A 124 -13.70 -3.44 5.35
CA TRP A 124 -13.62 -4.51 6.35
C TRP A 124 -14.18 -4.11 7.71
N ARG A 125 -15.50 -4.22 7.90
CA ARG A 125 -16.20 -3.74 9.12
C ARG A 125 -15.65 -4.29 10.45
N SER A 126 -15.08 -5.50 10.45
CA SER A 126 -14.52 -6.14 11.65
C SER A 126 -13.06 -5.79 11.90
N ALA A 127 -12.39 -5.05 11.01
CA ALA A 127 -11.01 -4.64 11.21
C ALA A 127 -10.92 -3.50 12.24
N GLY A 128 -10.03 -3.68 13.20
CA GLY A 128 -9.67 -2.66 14.19
C GLY A 128 -8.40 -1.89 13.81
N TYR A 129 -7.57 -2.48 12.95
CA TYR A 129 -6.29 -1.92 12.54
C TYR A 129 -6.04 -2.15 11.05
N ASN A 130 -5.33 -1.20 10.44
CA ASN A 130 -4.70 -1.35 9.14
C ASN A 130 -3.20 -1.55 9.36
N TYR A 131 -2.68 -2.71 8.97
CA TYR A 131 -1.28 -3.07 9.12
C TYR A 131 -0.51 -2.75 7.85
N TYR A 132 0.70 -2.27 8.05
CA TYR A 132 1.64 -1.87 7.03
C TYR A 132 2.70 -2.97 6.89
N ILE A 133 2.84 -3.53 5.71
CA ILE A 133 3.63 -4.74 5.47
C ILE A 133 4.70 -4.45 4.43
N ASP A 134 5.93 -4.79 4.78
CA ASP A 134 7.10 -4.69 3.92
C ASP A 134 7.78 -6.04 3.83
N ALA A 135 7.26 -6.90 2.95
CA ALA A 135 7.71 -8.27 2.76
C ALA A 135 8.08 -8.54 1.30
N PRO A 136 9.11 -9.37 1.02
CA PRO A 136 9.35 -9.92 -0.31
C PRO A 136 8.34 -11.01 -0.68
N GLY A 137 8.12 -11.21 -1.98
CA GLY A 137 7.30 -12.30 -2.49
C GLY A 137 5.82 -12.15 -2.15
N GLY A 138 5.20 -13.30 -1.84
CA GLY A 138 3.74 -13.46 -1.81
C GLY A 138 3.20 -13.79 -3.21
N ILE A 139 2.05 -14.46 -3.26
CA ILE A 139 1.39 -14.86 -4.50
C ILE A 139 0.45 -13.74 -4.93
N ASP A 140 0.66 -13.18 -6.12
CA ASP A 140 -0.26 -12.21 -6.69
C ASP A 140 -1.53 -12.94 -7.17
N VAL A 141 -2.64 -12.70 -6.48
CA VAL A 141 -3.88 -13.47 -6.71
C VAL A 141 -4.41 -13.21 -8.11
N ASN A 142 -4.47 -11.95 -8.55
CA ASN A 142 -5.04 -11.63 -9.85
C ASN A 142 -4.14 -12.12 -11.00
N ALA A 143 -2.81 -12.11 -10.83
CA ALA A 143 -1.90 -12.71 -11.80
C ALA A 143 -2.06 -14.23 -11.88
N THR A 144 -2.33 -14.89 -10.74
CA THR A 144 -2.44 -16.35 -10.63
C THR A 144 -3.78 -16.90 -11.13
N ILE A 145 -4.91 -16.32 -10.71
CA ILE A 145 -6.27 -16.84 -11.01
C ILE A 145 -7.08 -15.93 -11.95
N GLY A 146 -6.47 -14.86 -12.47
CA GLY A 146 -7.11 -13.86 -13.32
C GLY A 146 -7.84 -12.76 -12.53
N ASP A 147 -8.31 -11.73 -13.22
CA ASP A 147 -8.89 -10.51 -12.63
C ASP A 147 -10.42 -10.41 -12.80
N GLN A 148 -11.07 -11.50 -13.20
CA GLN A 148 -12.53 -11.55 -13.47
C GLN A 148 -13.36 -12.11 -12.32
N HIS A 149 -12.73 -12.59 -11.24
CA HIS A 149 -13.44 -13.13 -10.08
C HIS A 149 -14.05 -12.01 -9.22
N ARG A 150 -14.98 -12.39 -8.33
CA ARG A 150 -15.78 -11.47 -7.50
C ARG A 150 -14.95 -10.50 -6.64
N TRP A 151 -13.71 -10.85 -6.34
CA TRP A 151 -12.86 -10.17 -5.37
C TRP A 151 -11.59 -9.57 -6.00
N ALA A 152 -11.53 -9.46 -7.34
CA ALA A 152 -10.35 -8.97 -8.03
C ALA A 152 -10.02 -7.50 -7.70
N ASP A 153 -11.01 -6.72 -7.27
CA ASP A 153 -10.85 -5.35 -6.79
C ASP A 153 -10.07 -5.25 -5.47
N GLN A 154 -9.94 -6.36 -4.73
CA GLN A 154 -9.12 -6.40 -3.52
C GLN A 154 -7.62 -6.40 -3.81
N VAL A 155 -7.21 -6.66 -5.06
CA VAL A 155 -5.81 -6.65 -5.50
C VAL A 155 -4.90 -7.38 -4.50
N GLU A 156 -5.30 -8.62 -4.21
CA GLU A 156 -4.76 -9.42 -3.10
C GLU A 156 -3.37 -9.99 -3.41
N VAL A 157 -2.53 -10.00 -2.38
CA VAL A 157 -1.29 -10.80 -2.33
C VAL A 157 -1.41 -11.79 -1.17
N ALA A 158 -1.35 -13.08 -1.47
CA ALA A 158 -1.49 -14.15 -0.49
C ALA A 158 -0.12 -14.69 -0.07
N PHE A 159 0.20 -14.65 1.22
CA PHE A 159 1.47 -15.15 1.75
C PHE A 159 1.35 -16.59 2.26
N PRO A 160 1.92 -17.59 1.58
CA PRO A 160 1.99 -18.95 2.10
C PRO A 160 2.90 -18.99 3.34
N GLY A 161 2.42 -19.64 4.41
CA GLY A 161 3.12 -19.64 5.69
C GLY A 161 2.97 -18.33 6.48
N GLY A 162 2.19 -17.38 5.98
CA GLY A 162 1.97 -16.09 6.65
C GLY A 162 3.16 -15.15 6.57
N ILE A 163 3.28 -14.26 7.55
CA ILE A 163 4.23 -13.13 7.53
C ILE A 163 4.92 -13.00 8.88
N ALA A 164 6.23 -13.21 8.93
CA ALA A 164 7.02 -13.04 10.15
C ALA A 164 7.01 -11.57 10.61
N THR A 165 7.12 -11.34 11.92
CA THR A 165 7.02 -9.99 12.51
C THR A 165 8.02 -8.99 11.93
N GLU A 166 9.22 -9.44 11.56
CA GLU A 166 10.26 -8.59 11.00
C GLU A 166 9.88 -7.91 9.68
N PHE A 167 8.84 -8.39 9.01
CA PHE A 167 8.27 -7.79 7.79
C PHE A 167 7.00 -6.96 8.02
N VAL A 168 6.50 -6.90 9.26
CA VAL A 168 5.39 -6.02 9.64
C VAL A 168 5.98 -4.68 10.08
N VAL A 169 5.71 -3.61 9.35
CA VAL A 169 6.27 -2.26 9.60
C VAL A 169 5.62 -1.63 10.83
N GLY A 170 4.30 -1.73 10.93
CA GLY A 170 3.52 -1.02 11.93
C GLY A 170 2.02 -1.19 11.70
N ALA A 171 1.23 -0.47 12.47
CA ALA A 171 -0.23 -0.52 12.39
C ALA A 171 -0.85 0.83 12.76
N CYS A 172 -1.94 1.18 12.08
CA CYS A 172 -2.78 2.31 12.44
C CYS A 172 -4.16 1.82 12.89
N PRO A 173 -4.67 2.26 14.05
CA PRO A 173 -6.05 1.98 14.46
C PRO A 173 -7.04 2.57 13.46
N ILE A 174 -8.19 1.91 13.29
CA ILE A 174 -9.27 2.37 12.40
C ILE A 174 -10.41 2.94 13.25
N ASP A 175 -10.80 4.17 12.97
CA ASP A 175 -12.03 4.75 13.50
C ASP A 175 -13.25 4.06 12.88
N ALA A 176 -14.07 3.44 13.74
CA ALA A 176 -15.15 2.56 13.31
C ALA A 176 -16.28 3.30 12.58
N ASP A 177 -16.51 4.58 12.93
CA ASP A 177 -17.62 5.39 12.41
C ASP A 177 -17.27 6.02 11.06
N SER A 178 -16.12 6.69 10.99
CA SER A 178 -15.64 7.39 9.79
C SER A 178 -14.95 6.48 8.80
N ARG A 179 -14.52 5.28 9.22
CA ARG A 179 -13.70 4.35 8.43
C ARG A 179 -12.41 5.01 7.95
N THR A 180 -11.76 5.75 8.85
CA THR A 180 -10.47 6.39 8.62
C THR A 180 -9.43 5.86 9.60
N GLU A 181 -8.15 5.88 9.22
CA GLU A 181 -7.09 5.60 10.18
C GLU A 181 -6.95 6.75 11.18
N ILE A 182 -6.73 6.41 12.45
CA ILE A 182 -6.42 7.36 13.50
C ILE A 182 -4.89 7.57 13.47
N MET A 183 -4.45 8.46 12.58
CA MET A 183 -3.03 8.61 12.24
C MET A 183 -2.13 8.93 13.45
N ASP A 184 -2.64 9.72 14.41
CA ASP A 184 -1.89 10.09 15.62
C ASP A 184 -1.71 8.91 16.61
N GLU A 185 -2.39 7.79 16.38
CA GLU A 185 -2.33 6.58 17.19
C GLU A 185 -1.64 5.41 16.46
N CYS A 186 -1.04 5.65 15.30
CA CYS A 186 -0.24 4.64 14.62
C CYS A 186 0.97 4.24 15.47
N VAL A 187 1.31 2.96 15.42
CA VAL A 187 2.43 2.38 16.18
C VAL A 187 3.37 1.64 15.24
N ASP A 188 4.66 1.94 15.37
CA ASP A 188 5.73 1.23 14.67
C ASP A 188 6.01 -0.10 15.37
N ASN A 189 6.28 -1.14 14.58
CA ASN A 189 6.70 -2.43 15.10
C ASN A 189 8.17 -2.36 15.55
N PRO A 190 8.50 -2.58 16.84
CA PRO A 190 9.89 -2.58 17.29
C PRO A 190 10.73 -3.74 16.71
N HIS A 191 10.10 -4.75 16.12
CA HIS A 191 10.76 -5.90 15.50
C HIS A 191 10.95 -5.76 13.99
N TYR A 192 10.41 -4.71 13.36
CA TYR A 192 10.56 -4.49 11.92
C TYR A 192 12.04 -4.38 11.53
N THR A 193 12.44 -5.16 10.52
CA THR A 193 13.80 -5.12 9.96
C THR A 193 13.69 -4.91 8.44
N PRO A 194 14.16 -3.76 7.90
CA PRO A 194 14.21 -3.55 6.47
C PRO A 194 14.99 -4.66 5.76
N TRP A 195 14.38 -5.31 4.79
CA TRP A 195 14.98 -6.43 4.04
C TRP A 195 15.66 -5.99 2.74
N ARG A 196 15.43 -4.74 2.32
CA ARG A 196 16.09 -4.10 1.17
C ARG A 196 17.29 -3.32 1.68
N GLY A 197 18.48 -3.93 1.72
CA GLY A 197 19.71 -3.31 2.22
C GLY A 197 20.97 -4.08 1.88
#